data_AF-A0A8X8WC42-F1
#
_entry.id   AF-A0A8X8WC42-F1
#
_cell.length_a   1.000
_cell.length_b   1.000
_cell.length_c   1.000
_cell.angle_alpha   90.00
_cell.angle_beta   90.00
_cell.angle_gamma   90.00
#
_symmetry.space_group_name_H-M   'P 1'
#
loop_
_entity.id
_entity.type
_entity.pdbx_description
1 polymer ?
#
loop_
_entity_poly.entity_id
_entity_poly.type
_entity_poly.pdbx_seq_one_letter_code
_entity_poly.pdbx_strand_id
1 'polypeptide(L)'
;MAKLAVLILLIAVATASAYSYRGDECEREVEQKMPMTSCMRWAESKMRSGPYRRRGGEEEEHLEECCSELRRVSSQCRCGAVKEMMMEMPQQVEMQRMMCSLPTMCRMSPCACPRFFD
;
A
#
# COMPACT_ATOMS: atom_id res chain seq x y z
N MET A 1 5.54 5.69 41.94
CA MET A 1 6.00 6.54 40.81
C MET A 1 7.07 5.83 39.96
N ALA A 2 8.26 5.52 40.50
CA ALA A 2 9.35 4.90 39.72
C ALA A 2 8.99 3.56 39.04
N LYS A 3 8.28 2.66 39.74
CA LYS A 3 7.86 1.36 39.18
C LYS A 3 6.92 1.48 37.97
N LEU A 4 6.03 2.48 37.99
CA LEU A 4 5.12 2.78 36.88
C LEU A 4 5.87 3.38 35.68
N ALA A 5 6.83 4.28 35.93
CA ALA A 5 7.65 4.85 34.86
C ALA A 5 8.51 3.79 34.13
N VAL A 6 9.07 2.83 34.88
CA VAL A 6 9.82 1.71 34.30
C VAL A 6 8.92 0.81 33.46
N LEU A 7 7.70 0.48 33.92
CA LEU A 7 6.74 -0.30 33.13
C LEU A 7 6.34 0.39 31.83
N ILE A 8 6.09 1.71 31.87
CA ILE A 8 5.73 2.48 30.67
C ILE A 8 6.89 2.48 29.66
N LEU A 9 8.13 2.67 30.12
CA LEU A 9 9.33 2.62 29.26
C LEU A 9 9.51 1.25 28.61
N LEU A 10 9.33 0.16 29.37
CA LEU A 10 9.47 -1.19 28.82
C LEU A 10 8.40 -1.50 27.76
N ILE A 11 7.15 -1.09 27.99
CA ILE A 11 6.08 -1.24 26.99
C ILE A 11 6.41 -0.43 25.74
N ALA A 12 6.82 0.84 25.89
CA ALA A 12 7.17 1.69 24.76
C ALA A 12 8.28 1.08 23.89
N VAL A 13 9.36 0.57 24.52
CA VAL A 13 10.48 -0.06 23.81
C VAL A 13 10.06 -1.36 23.11
N ALA A 14 9.28 -2.21 23.78
CA ALA A 14 8.74 -3.44 23.18
C ALA A 14 7.80 -3.14 22.00
N THR A 15 6.96 -2.11 22.11
CA THR A 15 6.08 -1.71 21.01
C THR A 15 6.85 -1.13 19.83
N ALA A 16 7.87 -0.29 20.07
CA ALA A 16 8.68 0.31 19.03
C ALA A 16 9.45 -0.76 18.23
N SER A 17 10.12 -1.68 18.94
CA SER A 17 10.85 -2.79 18.32
C SER A 17 9.94 -3.74 17.54
N ALA A 18 8.76 -4.07 18.06
CA ALA A 18 7.78 -4.88 17.34
C ALA A 18 7.21 -4.16 16.10
N TYR A 19 7.08 -2.84 16.13
CA TYR A 19 6.68 -2.04 14.98
C TYR A 19 7.75 -2.00 13.90
N SER A 20 9.01 -1.75 14.28
CA SER A 20 10.17 -1.78 13.38
C SER A 20 10.33 -3.15 12.72
N TYR A 21 10.30 -4.23 13.52
CA TYR A 21 10.40 -5.59 13.00
C TYR A 21 9.29 -5.93 11.98
N ARG A 22 8.04 -5.55 12.27
CA ARG A 22 6.94 -5.73 11.31
C ARG A 22 7.11 -4.88 10.05
N GLY A 23 7.72 -3.69 10.16
CA GLY A 23 8.08 -2.87 9.01
C GLY A 23 9.08 -3.58 8.09
N ASP A 24 10.19 -4.05 8.65
CA ASP A 24 11.26 -4.75 7.90
C ASP A 24 10.80 -6.08 7.29
N GLU A 25 9.83 -6.76 7.93
CA GLU A 25 9.21 -7.98 7.41
C GLU A 25 8.31 -7.67 6.21
N CYS A 26 7.49 -6.61 6.31
CA CYS A 26 6.62 -6.21 5.23
C CYS A 26 7.39 -5.67 4.02
N GLU A 27 8.45 -4.89 4.23
CA GLU A 27 9.31 -4.38 3.16
C GLU A 27 9.89 -5.55 2.35
N ARG A 28 10.52 -6.51 3.03
CA ARG A 28 11.05 -7.73 2.40
C ARG A 28 9.99 -8.56 1.71
N GLU A 29 8.80 -8.68 2.31
CA GLU A 29 7.70 -9.44 1.71
C GLU A 29 7.20 -8.78 0.42
N VAL A 30 7.10 -7.44 0.41
CA VAL A 30 6.70 -6.67 -0.77
C VAL A 30 7.71 -6.85 -1.90
N GLU A 31 9.00 -6.65 -1.61
CA GLU A 31 10.08 -6.85 -2.60
C GLU A 31 10.08 -8.26 -3.20
N GLN A 32 9.84 -9.29 -2.40
CA GLN A 32 9.92 -10.68 -2.84
C GLN A 32 8.66 -11.19 -3.53
N LYS A 33 7.47 -10.78 -3.04
CA LYS A 33 6.20 -11.40 -3.47
C LYS A 33 5.39 -10.52 -4.42
N MET A 34 5.72 -9.24 -4.54
CA MET A 34 4.98 -8.30 -5.37
C MET A 34 5.89 -7.70 -6.44
N PRO A 35 5.94 -8.30 -7.65
CA PRO A 35 6.72 -7.74 -8.75
C PRO A 35 6.18 -6.39 -9.28
N MET A 36 5.06 -5.88 -8.74
CA MET A 36 4.36 -4.61 -9.06
C MET A 36 3.97 -4.41 -10.53
N THR A 37 4.41 -5.27 -11.44
CA THR A 37 4.28 -5.09 -12.90
C THR A 37 2.85 -4.90 -13.37
N SER A 38 1.90 -5.65 -12.81
CA SER A 38 0.51 -5.57 -13.24
C SER A 38 -0.16 -4.33 -12.68
N CYS A 39 0.18 -3.96 -11.46
CA CYS A 39 -0.34 -2.76 -10.85
C CYS A 39 0.21 -1.46 -11.44
N MET A 40 1.48 -1.42 -11.84
CA MET A 40 2.05 -0.26 -12.54
C MET A 40 1.37 -0.07 -13.90
N ARG A 41 1.18 -1.16 -14.66
CA ARG A 41 0.41 -1.13 -15.93
C ARG A 41 -1.01 -0.62 -15.73
N TRP A 42 -1.71 -1.10 -14.71
CA TRP A 42 -3.05 -0.62 -14.37
C TRP A 42 -3.05 0.87 -14.02
N ALA A 43 -2.15 1.32 -13.16
CA ALA A 43 -2.05 2.71 -12.73
C ALA A 43 -1.77 3.65 -13.90
N GLU A 44 -0.84 3.29 -14.79
CA GLU A 44 -0.55 4.02 -16.03
C GLU A 44 -1.77 4.08 -16.96
N SER A 45 -2.47 2.96 -17.16
CA SER A 45 -3.69 2.89 -17.96
C SER A 45 -4.77 3.83 -17.43
N LYS A 46 -4.96 3.83 -16.11
CA LYS A 46 -5.88 4.71 -15.39
C LYS A 46 -5.53 6.19 -15.58
N MET A 47 -4.25 6.55 -15.44
CA MET A 47 -3.79 7.93 -15.65
C MET A 47 -3.99 8.41 -17.09
N ARG A 48 -3.67 7.56 -18.06
CA ARG A 48 -3.75 7.90 -19.49
C ARG A 48 -5.18 8.07 -19.98
N SER A 49 -6.13 7.43 -19.31
CA SER A 49 -7.55 7.41 -19.71
C SER A 49 -8.29 8.73 -19.43
N GLY A 50 -7.77 9.58 -18.55
CA GLY A 50 -8.38 10.88 -18.21
C GLY A 50 -9.81 10.78 -17.64
N PRO A 51 -10.40 11.89 -17.16
CA PRO A 51 -11.73 11.88 -16.54
C PRO A 51 -12.89 11.61 -17.53
N TYR A 52 -12.61 11.52 -18.84
CA TYR A 52 -13.63 11.42 -19.89
C TYR A 52 -13.76 10.04 -20.56
N ARG A 53 -12.92 9.04 -20.25
CA ARG A 53 -13.16 7.67 -20.74
C ARG A 53 -14.04 6.89 -19.79
N ARG A 54 -15.30 6.72 -20.20
CA ARG A 54 -16.21 5.69 -19.67
C ARG A 54 -15.59 4.31 -19.88
N ARG A 55 -15.28 3.65 -18.76
CA ARG A 55 -15.61 2.27 -18.40
C ARG A 55 -15.76 1.30 -19.58
N GLY A 56 -14.71 0.51 -19.86
CA GLY A 56 -14.81 -0.60 -20.79
C GLY A 56 -13.61 -1.54 -20.78
N GLY A 57 -13.79 -2.74 -20.22
CA GLY A 57 -13.03 -3.97 -20.51
C GLY A 57 -11.57 -4.03 -20.05
N GLU A 58 -10.68 -3.32 -20.74
CA GLU A 58 -9.22 -3.47 -20.58
C GLU A 58 -8.71 -2.91 -19.24
N GLU A 59 -9.35 -1.87 -18.71
CA GLU A 59 -9.01 -1.31 -17.40
C GLU A 59 -9.36 -2.28 -16.25
N GLU A 60 -10.42 -3.08 -16.41
CA GLU A 60 -10.84 -4.09 -15.45
C GLU A 60 -9.91 -5.32 -15.50
N GLU A 61 -9.44 -5.71 -16.69
CA GLU A 61 -8.49 -6.82 -16.85
C GLU A 61 -7.15 -6.55 -16.12
N HIS A 62 -6.54 -5.37 -16.32
CA HIS A 62 -5.30 -5.00 -15.63
C HIS A 62 -5.49 -4.82 -14.11
N LEU A 63 -6.67 -4.40 -13.68
CA LEU A 63 -6.99 -4.29 -12.25
C LEU A 63 -7.03 -5.68 -11.59
N GLU A 64 -7.61 -6.69 -12.23
CA GLU A 64 -7.66 -8.03 -11.66
C GLU A 64 -6.26 -8.66 -11.48
N GLU A 65 -5.39 -8.48 -12.48
CA GLU A 65 -3.98 -8.92 -12.39
C GLU A 65 -3.26 -8.22 -11.22
N CYS A 66 -3.44 -6.90 -11.10
CA CYS A 66 -2.89 -6.14 -9.97
C CYS A 66 -3.42 -6.65 -8.62
N CYS A 67 -4.73 -6.88 -8.50
CA CYS A 67 -5.32 -7.43 -7.28
C CYS A 67 -4.86 -8.85 -6.97
N SER A 68 -4.45 -9.63 -7.98
CA SER A 68 -3.84 -10.95 -7.79
C SER A 68 -2.43 -10.83 -7.20
N GLU A 69 -1.60 -9.91 -7.71
CA GLU A 69 -0.28 -9.61 -7.15
C GLU A 69 -0.39 -9.13 -5.70
N LEU A 70 -1.29 -8.17 -5.43
CA LEU A 70 -1.48 -7.62 -4.09
C LEU A 70 -1.98 -8.66 -3.07
N ARG A 71 -2.69 -9.71 -3.52
CA ARG A 71 -3.14 -10.82 -2.66
C ARG A 71 -2.00 -11.71 -2.18
N ARG A 72 -0.87 -11.75 -2.89
CA ARG A 72 0.31 -12.55 -2.51
C ARG A 72 1.01 -11.98 -1.28
N VAL A 73 0.82 -10.70 -1.02
CA VAL A 73 1.31 -10.00 0.16
C VAL A 73 0.35 -10.24 1.33
N SER A 74 0.90 -10.57 2.49
CA SER A 74 0.15 -10.73 3.75
C SER A 74 -0.72 -9.51 4.03
N SER A 75 -1.91 -9.73 4.61
CA SER A 75 -2.89 -8.66 4.84
C SER A 75 -2.33 -7.47 5.63
N GLN A 76 -1.43 -7.73 6.59
CA GLN A 76 -0.74 -6.70 7.37
C GLN A 76 0.23 -5.84 6.55
N CYS A 77 0.73 -6.34 5.42
CA CYS A 77 1.78 -5.71 4.61
C CYS A 77 1.27 -5.06 3.33
N ARG A 78 -0.01 -5.29 2.95
CA ARG A 78 -0.62 -4.73 1.74
C ARG A 78 -0.56 -3.20 1.69
N CYS A 79 -0.63 -2.53 2.84
CA CYS A 79 -0.51 -1.07 2.87
C CYS A 79 0.94 -0.59 2.68
N GLY A 80 1.92 -1.35 3.17
CA GLY A 80 3.32 -1.14 2.82
C GLY A 80 3.54 -1.31 1.32
N ALA A 81 2.94 -2.35 0.73
CA ALA A 81 2.99 -2.59 -0.71
C ALA A 81 2.44 -1.43 -1.54
N VAL A 82 1.24 -0.95 -1.19
CA VAL A 82 0.60 0.20 -1.85
C VAL A 82 1.45 1.46 -1.70
N LYS A 83 2.06 1.67 -0.53
CA LYS A 83 2.96 2.79 -0.29
C LYS A 83 4.20 2.73 -1.19
N GLU A 84 4.81 1.56 -1.33
CA GLU A 84 5.99 1.37 -2.19
C GLU A 84 5.68 1.74 -3.64
N MET A 85 4.55 1.24 -4.15
CA MET A 85 4.09 1.57 -5.49
C MET A 85 3.80 3.07 -5.69
N MET A 86 3.38 3.79 -4.63
CA MET A 86 3.21 5.24 -4.69
C MET A 86 4.55 5.99 -4.77
N MET A 87 5.64 5.43 -4.23
CA MET A 87 6.98 6.02 -4.31
C MET A 87 7.63 5.82 -5.68
N GLU A 88 7.31 4.71 -6.36
CA GLU A 88 7.78 4.39 -7.71
C GLU A 88 7.08 5.21 -8.82
N MET A 89 5.99 5.91 -8.51
CA MET A 89 5.21 6.66 -9.49
C MET A 89 5.39 8.18 -9.36
N PRO A 90 5.27 8.94 -10.47
CA PRO A 90 5.39 10.40 -10.42
C PRO A 90 4.39 11.00 -9.43
N GLN A 91 4.87 11.94 -8.61
CA GLN A 91 4.13 12.53 -7.49
C GLN A 91 2.95 13.41 -7.93
N GLN A 92 1.88 12.78 -8.42
CA GLN A 92 0.61 13.43 -8.73
C GLN A 92 -0.41 13.10 -7.65
N VAL A 93 -1.12 14.14 -7.16
CA VAL A 93 -2.15 13.99 -6.11
C VAL A 93 -3.27 13.03 -6.54
N GLU A 94 -3.59 13.00 -7.83
CA GLU A 94 -4.58 12.08 -8.40
C GLU A 94 -4.10 10.62 -8.34
N MET A 95 -2.82 10.37 -8.62
CA MET A 95 -2.22 9.04 -8.47
C MET A 95 -2.30 8.57 -7.03
N GLN A 96 -1.96 9.44 -6.08
CA GLN A 96 -2.00 9.07 -4.66
C GLN A 96 -3.41 8.64 -4.24
N ARG A 97 -4.44 9.41 -4.61
CA ARG A 97 -5.83 9.06 -4.28
C ARG A 97 -6.28 7.75 -4.92
N MET A 98 -5.86 7.50 -6.16
CA MET A 98 -6.15 6.27 -6.88
C MET A 98 -5.48 5.06 -6.22
N MET A 99 -4.23 5.19 -5.82
CA MET A 99 -3.48 4.13 -5.14
C MET A 99 -4.07 3.79 -3.78
N CYS A 100 -4.54 4.80 -3.04
CA CYS A 100 -5.25 4.58 -1.79
C CYS A 100 -6.58 3.84 -1.93
N SER A 101 -7.25 3.96 -3.07
CA SER A 101 -8.50 3.24 -3.34
C SER A 101 -8.28 1.83 -3.88
N LEU A 102 -7.04 1.48 -4.29
CA LEU A 102 -6.71 0.17 -4.86
C LEU A 102 -7.09 -1.01 -3.95
N PRO A 103 -6.77 -1.04 -2.63
CA PRO A 103 -7.19 -2.12 -1.76
C PRO A 103 -8.71 -2.30 -1.75
N THR A 104 -9.47 -1.19 -1.72
CA THR A 104 -10.94 -1.22 -1.75
C THR A 104 -11.46 -1.76 -3.08
N MET A 105 -10.87 -1.36 -4.20
CA MET A 105 -11.21 -1.88 -5.54
C MET A 105 -10.93 -3.39 -5.63
N CYS A 106 -9.87 -3.86 -4.96
CA CYS A 106 -9.54 -5.27 -4.82
C CYS A 106 -10.34 -6.02 -3.74
N ARG A 107 -11.36 -5.39 -3.13
CA ARG A 107 -12.18 -5.95 -2.03
C ARG A 107 -11.36 -6.35 -0.80
N MET A 108 -10.37 -5.54 -0.46
CA MET A 108 -9.51 -5.69 0.71
C MET A 108 -9.76 -4.57 1.72
N SER A 109 -9.22 -4.73 2.93
CA SER A 109 -9.23 -3.67 3.94
C SER A 109 -8.55 -2.40 3.41
N PRO A 110 -9.16 -1.22 3.58
CA PRO A 110 -8.58 0.03 3.12
C PRO A 110 -7.31 0.35 3.89
N CYS A 111 -6.36 0.97 3.20
CA CYS A 111 -5.15 1.46 3.83
C CYS A 111 -5.35 2.87 4.37
N ALA A 112 -4.85 3.12 5.57
CA ALA A 112 -4.69 4.48 6.05
C ALA A 112 -3.58 5.14 5.23
N CYS A 113 -3.95 5.84 4.16
CA CYS A 113 -2.98 6.61 3.41
C CYS A 113 -2.58 7.83 4.25
N PRO A 114 -1.28 7.97 4.61
CA PRO A 114 -0.83 9.24 5.13
C PRO A 114 -1.12 10.30 4.05
N ARG A 115 -1.65 11.45 4.45
CA ARG A 115 -1.52 12.62 3.60
C ARG A 115 -0.04 12.91 3.58
N PHE A 116 0.66 12.67 2.47
CA PHE A 116 2.09 12.92 2.32
C PHE A 116 2.45 14.43 2.31
N PHE A 117 1.57 15.28 2.86
CA PHE A 117 1.82 16.70 3.11
C PHE A 117 1.83 16.93 4.63
N ASP A 118 3.03 16.81 5.20
CA ASP A 118 3.54 17.64 6.29
C ASP A 118 4.96 18.07 5.89
#